data_AF-A0A564U8B8-F1
#
_entry.id   AF-A0A564U8B8-F1
#
_cell.length_a   1.000
_cell.length_b   1.000
_cell.length_c   1.000
_cell.angle_alpha   90.00
_cell.angle_beta   90.00
_cell.angle_gamma   90.00
#
_symmetry.space_group_name_H-M   'P 1'
#
loop_
_entity.id
_entity.type
_entity.pdbx_description
1 polymer ?
#
loop_
_entity_poly.entity_id
_entity_poly.type
_entity_poly.pdbx_seq_one_letter_code
_entity_poly.pdbx_strand_id
1 'polypeptide(L)'
;MRRKEEYKQNNFNGNVNFTGKTQIAAGDIINNISEEKQKTANYDPEPKWRSPFTLAVLTWISTIIAIVGIFPFAKIVKSIVCFFRGMNGNTISLDMQKYSIIFIVFVFLFLIFFTLRRIAKKQTRHPLFFNFAISGYGNRLTIEKIHIEGCPQCGGKMKYYNKPVEWREILRDDGSTKREVTKRIPVLECRRNAEHWYAVDPAEDRVK
;
A
#
# COMPACT_ATOMS: atom_id res chain seq x y z
N MET A 1 -8.81 29.28 -66.05
CA MET A 1 -9.64 28.05 -66.01
C MET A 1 -10.07 27.82 -64.57
N ARG A 2 -11.38 27.86 -64.29
CA ARG A 2 -11.96 27.77 -62.94
C ARG A 2 -12.24 26.28 -62.64
N ARG A 3 -11.54 25.68 -61.68
CA ARG A 3 -11.74 24.27 -61.26
C ARG A 3 -13.12 24.18 -60.57
N LYS A 4 -14.07 23.44 -61.16
CA LYS A 4 -15.33 23.10 -60.50
C LYS A 4 -15.02 22.00 -59.48
N GLU A 5 -15.17 22.30 -58.20
CA GLU A 5 -15.16 21.28 -57.15
C GLU A 5 -16.55 20.64 -57.08
N GLU A 6 -16.61 19.33 -57.35
CA GLU A 6 -17.84 18.54 -57.20
C GLU A 6 -18.16 18.37 -55.71
N TYR A 7 -19.21 19.04 -55.23
CA TYR A 7 -19.76 18.78 -53.91
C TYR A 7 -20.51 17.44 -53.93
N LYS A 8 -19.94 16.42 -53.28
CA LYS A 8 -20.64 15.16 -53.02
C LYS A 8 -21.64 15.36 -51.89
N GLN A 9 -22.93 15.36 -52.22
CA GLN A 9 -24.01 15.30 -51.24
C GLN A 9 -24.21 13.86 -50.77
N ASN A 10 -24.25 13.67 -49.45
CA ASN A 10 -24.65 12.40 -48.86
C ASN A 10 -26.18 12.33 -48.86
N ASN A 11 -26.76 11.55 -49.77
CA ASN A 11 -28.19 11.29 -49.82
C ASN A 11 -28.51 10.02 -49.01
N PHE A 12 -29.22 10.19 -47.88
CA PHE A 12 -29.78 9.08 -47.13
C PHE A 12 -31.17 8.77 -47.70
N ASN A 13 -31.33 7.59 -48.31
CA ASN A 13 -32.61 7.13 -48.84
C ASN A 13 -33.19 6.03 -47.92
N GLY A 14 -34.34 6.28 -47.30
CA GLY A 14 -35.01 5.37 -46.36
C GLY A 14 -35.17 5.95 -44.94
N ASN A 15 -35.84 5.20 -44.06
CA ASN A 15 -36.09 5.62 -42.67
C ASN A 15 -34.88 5.29 -41.78
N VAL A 16 -33.96 6.24 -41.62
CA VAL A 16 -32.76 6.09 -40.78
C VAL A 16 -33.05 6.55 -39.35
N ASN A 17 -33.16 5.59 -38.42
CA ASN A 17 -33.33 5.87 -37.00
C ASN A 17 -31.97 5.86 -36.28
N PHE A 18 -31.57 7.00 -35.72
CA PHE A 18 -30.39 7.11 -34.87
C PHE A 18 -30.79 6.99 -33.40
N THR A 19 -30.52 5.85 -32.78
CA THR A 19 -30.72 5.62 -31.34
C THR A 19 -29.37 5.66 -30.62
N GLY A 20 -28.92 6.86 -30.26
CA GLY A 20 -27.68 7.09 -29.51
C GLY A 20 -27.07 8.47 -29.72
N LYS A 21 -25.93 8.76 -29.08
CA LYS A 21 -25.13 9.98 -29.32
C LYS A 21 -24.35 9.82 -30.63
N THR A 22 -24.97 10.18 -31.76
CA THR A 22 -24.38 10.05 -33.10
C THR A 22 -23.82 11.40 -33.57
N GLN A 23 -22.61 11.41 -34.13
CA GLN A 23 -22.02 12.59 -34.79
C GLN A 23 -21.96 12.32 -36.30
N ILE A 24 -22.50 13.24 -37.11
CA ILE A 24 -22.47 13.15 -38.58
C ILE A 24 -21.76 14.42 -39.08
N ALA A 25 -20.66 14.26 -39.80
CA ALA A 25 -19.95 15.36 -40.42
C ALA A 25 -19.64 15.03 -41.89
N ALA A 26 -19.62 16.06 -42.74
CA ALA A 26 -19.29 15.95 -44.16
C ALA A 26 -17.77 16.05 -44.43
N GLY A 27 -16.95 16.16 -43.38
CA GLY A 27 -15.49 16.20 -43.42
C GLY A 27 -14.89 15.54 -42.17
N ASP A 28 -13.58 15.64 -41.99
CA ASP A 28 -12.88 14.95 -40.90
C ASP A 28 -13.33 15.43 -39.52
N ILE A 29 -13.80 14.49 -38.70
CA ILE A 29 -14.09 14.72 -37.28
C ILE A 29 -12.79 14.52 -36.52
N ILE A 30 -12.11 15.62 -36.17
CA ILE A 30 -11.00 15.58 -35.22
C ILE A 30 -11.60 15.65 -33.82
N ASN A 31 -11.91 14.49 -33.25
CA ASN A 31 -12.18 14.39 -31.82
C ASN A 31 -10.87 14.61 -31.07
N ASN A 32 -10.60 15.87 -30.72
CA ASN A 32 -9.66 16.20 -29.65
C ASN A 32 -10.30 15.72 -28.34
N ILE A 33 -10.20 14.42 -28.08
CA ILE A 33 -10.27 13.90 -26.72
C ILE A 33 -9.03 14.48 -26.06
N SER A 34 -9.16 15.68 -25.49
CA SER A 34 -8.24 16.09 -24.45
C SER A 34 -8.45 15.05 -23.36
N GLU A 35 -7.60 14.03 -23.32
CA GLU A 35 -7.36 13.32 -22.07
C GLU A 35 -7.06 14.44 -21.08
N GLU A 36 -8.02 14.76 -20.22
CA GLU A 36 -7.76 15.61 -19.08
C GLU A 36 -6.65 14.89 -18.34
N LYS A 37 -5.40 15.34 -18.56
CA LYS A 37 -4.25 14.84 -17.82
C LYS A 37 -4.64 15.03 -16.37
N GLN A 38 -4.99 13.94 -15.69
CA GLN A 38 -5.31 13.97 -14.28
C GLN A 38 -4.16 14.73 -13.64
N LYS A 39 -4.46 15.86 -13.00
CA LYS A 39 -3.44 16.70 -12.37
C LYS A 39 -2.76 15.84 -11.31
N THR A 40 -1.62 15.24 -11.63
CA THR A 40 -0.86 14.42 -10.69
C THR A 40 -0.11 15.34 -9.75
N ALA A 41 -0.10 15.00 -8.46
CA ALA A 41 0.78 15.68 -7.51
C ALA A 41 2.21 15.16 -7.71
N ASN A 42 3.13 16.05 -8.03
CA ASN A 42 4.55 15.73 -8.09
C ASN A 42 5.14 15.64 -6.68
N TYR A 43 6.04 14.69 -6.50
CA TYR A 43 6.76 14.52 -5.27
C TYR A 43 8.14 13.91 -5.53
N ASP A 44 9.11 14.30 -4.71
CA ASP A 44 10.48 13.82 -4.77
C ASP A 44 10.84 13.06 -3.50
N PRO A 45 11.13 11.74 -3.59
CA PRO A 45 11.64 10.97 -2.48
C PRO A 45 13.14 11.27 -2.27
N GLU A 46 13.48 11.92 -1.15
CA GLU A 46 14.88 12.18 -0.79
C GLU A 46 15.37 11.16 0.26
N PRO A 47 16.36 10.30 -0.04
CA PRO A 47 16.87 9.33 0.91
C PRO A 47 17.64 10.04 2.03
N LYS A 48 17.10 10.03 3.26
CA LYS A 48 17.77 10.59 4.44
C LYS A 48 18.68 9.58 5.12
N TRP A 49 18.33 8.31 5.05
CA TRP A 49 19.15 7.24 5.59
C TRP A 49 19.00 5.98 4.76
N ARG A 50 20.12 5.32 4.48
CA ARG A 50 20.15 4.00 3.86
C ARG A 50 20.72 3.02 4.86
N SER A 51 19.94 2.01 5.20
CA SER A 51 20.42 0.99 6.12
C SER A 51 21.62 0.23 5.53
N PRO A 52 22.58 -0.19 6.38
CA PRO A 52 23.57 -1.19 5.99
C PRO A 52 22.97 -2.60 5.89
N PHE A 53 21.73 -2.77 6.36
CA PHE A 53 21.03 -4.05 6.39
C PHE A 53 20.47 -4.39 5.01
N THR A 54 21.24 -5.18 4.25
CA THR A 54 20.79 -5.76 2.99
C THR A 54 19.72 -6.82 3.25
N LEU A 55 18.97 -7.17 2.20
CA LEU A 55 18.06 -8.31 2.24
C LEU A 55 18.72 -9.60 2.76
N ALA A 56 20.01 -9.80 2.47
CA ALA A 56 20.78 -10.94 2.97
C ALA A 56 20.97 -10.87 4.50
N VAL A 57 21.35 -9.70 5.04
CA VAL A 57 21.52 -9.51 6.49
C VAL A 57 20.18 -9.69 7.23
N LEU A 58 19.09 -9.13 6.70
CA LEU A 58 17.74 -9.34 7.25
C LEU A 58 17.35 -10.83 7.27
N THR A 59 17.72 -11.56 6.22
CA THR A 59 17.46 -13.00 6.13
C THR A 59 18.24 -13.76 7.20
N TRP A 60 19.54 -13.48 7.37
CA TRP A 60 20.35 -14.11 8.41
C TRP A 60 19.85 -13.80 9.82
N ILE A 61 19.45 -12.55 10.11
CA ILE A 61 18.88 -12.18 11.40
C ILE A 61 17.59 -12.96 11.68
N SER A 62 16.67 -13.04 10.71
CA SER A 62 15.44 -13.83 10.86
C SER A 62 15.74 -15.32 11.09
N THR A 63 16.72 -15.89 10.40
CA THR A 63 17.14 -17.28 10.59
C THR A 63 17.72 -17.51 12.00
N ILE A 64 18.61 -16.63 12.47
CA ILE A 64 19.20 -16.75 13.82
C ILE A 64 18.10 -16.65 14.89
N ILE A 65 17.18 -15.68 14.76
CA ILE A 65 16.05 -15.53 15.68
C ILE A 65 15.18 -16.79 15.69
N ALA A 66 14.92 -17.39 14.53
CA ALA A 66 14.16 -18.62 14.45
C ALA A 66 14.88 -19.78 15.14
N ILE A 67 16.20 -19.94 14.93
CA ILE A 67 17.00 -21.00 15.56
C ILE A 67 17.03 -20.83 17.09
N VAL A 68 17.35 -19.63 17.57
CA VAL A 68 17.44 -19.35 19.01
C VAL A 68 16.06 -19.46 19.68
N GLY A 69 15.00 -19.05 18.99
CA GLY A 69 13.61 -19.14 19.45
C GLY A 69 13.09 -20.57 19.64
N ILE A 70 13.74 -21.58 19.05
CA ILE A 70 13.40 -23.01 19.26
C ILE A 70 13.73 -23.46 20.69
N PHE A 71 14.75 -22.88 21.33
CA PHE A 71 15.15 -23.28 22.69
C PHE A 71 14.05 -23.08 23.74
N PRO A 72 13.44 -21.88 23.90
CA PRO A 72 12.32 -21.71 24.82
C PRO A 72 11.09 -22.51 24.38
N PHE A 73 10.86 -22.68 23.07
CA PHE A 73 9.78 -23.50 22.54
C PHE A 73 9.89 -24.98 22.97
N ALA A 74 11.08 -25.58 22.88
CA ALA A 74 11.32 -26.96 23.29
C ALA A 74 11.02 -27.19 24.78
N LYS A 75 11.35 -26.20 25.64
CA LYS A 75 11.02 -26.23 27.08
C LYS A 75 9.51 -26.18 27.31
N ILE A 76 8.80 -25.33 26.56
CA ILE A 76 7.34 -25.22 26.61
C ILE A 76 6.68 -26.55 26.20
N VAL A 77 7.07 -27.12 25.05
CA VAL A 77 6.55 -28.40 24.55
C VAL A 77 6.79 -29.53 25.55
N LYS A 78 8.00 -29.62 26.14
CA LYS A 78 8.31 -30.63 27.16
C LYS A 78 7.34 -30.54 28.35
N SER A 79 7.07 -29.34 28.84
CA SER A 79 6.14 -29.18 29.96
C SER A 79 4.70 -29.51 29.60
N ILE A 80 4.25 -29.18 28.38
CA ILE A 80 2.91 -29.55 27.90
C ILE A 80 2.79 -31.07 27.83
N VAL A 81 3.79 -31.76 27.26
CA VAL A 81 3.81 -33.23 27.18
C VAL A 81 3.83 -33.86 28.58
N CYS A 82 4.59 -33.31 29.52
CA CYS A 82 4.60 -33.76 30.92
C CYS A 82 3.23 -33.57 31.60
N PHE A 83 2.55 -32.45 31.34
CA PHE A 83 1.20 -32.18 31.86
C PHE A 83 0.18 -33.21 31.34
N PHE A 84 0.17 -33.50 30.03
CA PHE A 84 -0.74 -34.49 29.44
C PHE A 84 -0.43 -35.94 29.84
N ARG A 85 0.80 -36.25 30.27
CA ARG A 85 1.20 -37.59 30.77
C ARG A 85 0.75 -37.87 32.22
N GLY A 86 -0.04 -36.99 32.84
CA GLY A 86 -0.62 -37.24 34.17
C GLY A 86 0.36 -37.10 35.33
N MET A 87 1.53 -36.47 35.12
CA MET A 87 2.41 -36.06 36.22
C MET A 87 1.81 -34.81 36.87
N ASN A 88 1.08 -35.03 37.97
CA ASN A 88 0.48 -33.99 38.79
C ASN A 88 1.57 -33.17 39.52
N GLY A 89 1.99 -32.09 38.88
CA GLY A 89 2.79 -31.03 39.47
C GLY A 89 2.12 -29.70 39.20
N ASN A 90 1.01 -29.43 39.88
CA ASN A 90 0.27 -28.16 39.78
C ASN A 90 1.08 -27.02 40.39
N THR A 91 2.04 -26.50 39.65
CA THR A 91 2.44 -25.09 39.70
C THR A 91 2.92 -24.73 38.29
N ILE A 92 2.39 -23.64 37.72
CA ILE A 92 3.08 -22.97 36.62
C ILE A 92 4.39 -22.51 37.25
N SER A 93 5.47 -23.26 37.05
CA SER A 93 6.75 -22.90 37.65
C SER A 93 7.15 -21.53 37.10
N LEU A 94 7.76 -20.69 37.92
CA LEU A 94 8.25 -19.37 37.51
C LEU A 94 9.13 -19.47 36.25
N ASP A 95 9.80 -20.60 36.06
CA ASP A 95 10.59 -20.90 34.86
C ASP A 95 9.73 -21.04 33.60
N MET A 96 8.57 -21.69 33.66
CA MET A 96 7.64 -21.81 32.53
C MET A 96 7.10 -20.45 32.09
N GLN A 97 6.77 -19.58 33.04
CA GLN A 97 6.34 -18.21 32.75
C GLN A 97 7.47 -17.39 32.10
N LYS A 98 8.71 -17.51 32.60
CA LYS A 98 9.88 -16.85 32.00
C LYS A 98 10.12 -17.28 30.56
N TYR A 99 10.15 -18.59 30.26
CA TYR A 99 10.36 -19.06 28.89
C TYR A 99 9.21 -18.68 27.94
N SER A 100 7.97 -18.62 28.44
CA SER A 100 6.82 -18.15 27.67
C SER A 100 6.96 -16.68 27.28
N ILE A 101 7.32 -15.80 28.23
CA ILE A 101 7.57 -14.37 27.95
C ILE A 101 8.70 -14.21 26.94
N ILE A 102 9.82 -14.91 27.14
CA ILE A 102 10.96 -14.87 26.20
C ILE A 102 10.55 -15.33 24.81
N PHE A 103 9.77 -16.40 24.69
CA PHE A 103 9.26 -16.89 23.41
C PHE A 103 8.37 -15.85 22.71
N ILE A 104 7.45 -15.22 23.45
CA ILE A 104 6.59 -14.15 22.92
C ILE A 104 7.43 -13.00 22.37
N VAL A 105 8.47 -12.57 23.09
CA VAL A 105 9.41 -11.53 22.64
C VAL A 105 10.08 -11.94 21.32
N PHE A 106 10.59 -13.17 21.22
CA PHE A 106 11.19 -13.66 19.98
C PHE A 106 10.20 -13.71 18.81
N VAL A 107 8.94 -14.10 19.05
CA VAL A 107 7.90 -14.09 18.03
C VAL A 107 7.64 -12.67 17.53
N PHE A 108 7.50 -11.68 18.43
CA PHE A 108 7.32 -10.28 18.04
C PHE A 108 8.52 -9.76 17.23
N LEU A 109 9.75 -10.03 17.68
CA LEU A 109 10.96 -9.65 16.94
C LEU A 109 10.99 -10.30 15.56
N PHE A 110 10.70 -11.60 15.46
CA PHE A 110 10.64 -12.33 14.20
C PHE A 110 9.64 -11.68 13.23
N LEU A 111 8.44 -11.35 13.69
CA LEU A 111 7.42 -10.68 12.87
C LEU A 111 7.90 -9.32 12.36
N ILE A 112 8.55 -8.51 13.20
CA ILE A 112 9.12 -7.21 12.80
C ILE A 112 10.16 -7.41 11.70
N PHE A 113 11.16 -8.28 11.91
CA PHE A 113 12.19 -8.53 10.89
C PHE A 113 11.61 -9.14 9.62
N PHE A 114 10.60 -9.99 9.73
CA PHE A 114 9.92 -10.59 8.59
C PHE A 114 9.16 -9.55 7.75
N THR A 115 8.46 -8.62 8.38
CA THR A 115 7.78 -7.51 7.68
C THR A 115 8.79 -6.59 6.98
N LEU A 116 9.88 -6.22 7.65
CA LEU A 116 10.97 -5.44 7.06
C LEU A 116 11.61 -6.16 5.86
N ARG A 117 11.89 -7.46 5.98
CA ARG A 117 12.38 -8.30 4.88
C ARG A 117 11.41 -8.30 3.71
N ARG A 118 10.11 -8.38 3.97
CA ARG A 118 9.07 -8.33 2.92
C ARG A 118 9.08 -6.99 2.19
N ILE A 119 9.23 -5.87 2.90
CA ILE A 119 9.33 -4.54 2.31
C ILE A 119 10.57 -4.44 1.40
N ALA A 120 11.74 -4.84 1.91
CA ALA A 120 12.98 -4.85 1.15
C ALA A 120 12.91 -5.77 -0.09
N LYS A 121 12.31 -6.97 0.04
CA LYS A 121 12.17 -7.94 -1.06
C LYS A 121 11.19 -7.46 -2.14
N LYS A 122 10.08 -6.85 -1.74
CA LYS A 122 9.05 -6.38 -2.68
C LYS A 122 9.32 -4.97 -3.20
N GLN A 123 10.35 -4.30 -2.68
CA GLN A 123 10.70 -2.92 -2.99
C GLN A 123 9.51 -1.97 -2.87
N THR A 124 8.72 -2.14 -1.81
CA THR A 124 7.54 -1.30 -1.57
C THR A 124 7.88 -0.10 -0.70
N ARG A 125 7.22 1.03 -0.95
CA ARG A 125 7.26 2.27 -0.18
C ARG A 125 6.03 2.35 0.71
N HIS A 126 6.26 2.57 2.00
CA HIS A 126 5.19 2.72 2.98
C HIS A 126 5.36 4.02 3.76
N PRO A 127 4.30 4.84 3.90
CA PRO A 127 4.36 6.07 4.66
C PRO A 127 4.57 5.78 6.15
N LEU A 128 5.42 6.60 6.75
CA LEU A 128 5.63 6.76 8.19
C LEU A 128 5.06 8.12 8.62
N PHE A 129 5.37 8.53 9.86
CA PHE A 129 4.97 9.83 10.38
C PHE A 129 5.74 10.99 9.71
N PHE A 130 5.16 12.19 9.71
CA PHE A 130 5.80 13.43 9.25
C PHE A 130 6.35 13.41 7.81
N ASN A 131 5.63 12.78 6.88
CA ASN A 131 6.04 12.61 5.47
C ASN A 131 7.34 11.81 5.29
N PHE A 132 7.79 11.08 6.31
CA PHE A 132 8.79 10.04 6.10
C PHE A 132 8.14 8.83 5.45
N ALA A 133 8.94 8.04 4.75
CA ALA A 133 8.56 6.76 4.20
C ALA A 133 9.69 5.76 4.44
N ILE A 134 9.32 4.50 4.63
CA ILE A 134 10.26 3.39 4.54
C ILE A 134 10.09 2.74 3.18
N SER A 135 11.18 2.64 2.42
CA SER A 135 11.21 1.98 1.12
C SER A 135 12.15 0.78 1.16
N GLY A 136 11.87 -0.19 0.29
CA GLY A 136 12.75 -1.32 0.01
C GLY A 136 13.72 -1.08 -1.15
N TYR A 137 13.96 0.18 -1.54
CA TYR A 137 14.70 0.54 -2.74
C TYR A 137 16.06 -0.18 -2.84
N GLY A 138 16.34 -0.82 -3.98
CA GLY A 138 17.60 -1.53 -4.21
C GLY A 138 17.83 -2.74 -3.28
N ASN A 139 16.77 -3.39 -2.81
CA ASN A 139 16.81 -4.52 -1.86
C ASN A 139 17.42 -4.17 -0.49
N ARG A 140 17.36 -2.89 -0.11
CA ARG A 140 17.81 -2.38 1.20
C ARG A 140 16.69 -1.57 1.82
N LEU A 141 16.64 -1.51 3.14
CA LEU A 141 15.71 -0.60 3.82
C LEU A 141 16.28 0.80 3.72
N THR A 142 15.47 1.74 3.22
CA THR A 142 15.84 3.15 3.21
C THR A 142 14.73 3.98 3.82
N ILE A 143 15.13 5.00 4.58
CA ILE A 143 14.22 6.00 5.13
C ILE A 143 14.32 7.22 4.23
N GLU A 144 13.21 7.52 3.58
CA GLU A 144 13.06 8.62 2.63
C GLU A 144 12.20 9.70 3.26
N LYS A 145 12.53 10.96 2.99
CA LYS A 145 11.64 12.09 3.26
C LYS A 145 10.98 12.48 1.95
N ILE A 146 9.65 12.41 1.92
CA ILE A 146 8.86 12.75 0.75
C ILE A 146 8.68 14.26 0.70
N HIS A 147 9.31 14.91 -0.28
CA HIS A 147 9.08 16.31 -0.60
C HIS A 147 7.95 16.38 -1.60
N ILE A 148 6.88 17.04 -1.21
CA ILE A 148 5.67 17.12 -2.02
C ILE A 148 5.58 18.55 -2.52
N GLU A 149 5.39 18.73 -3.82
CA GLU A 149 5.02 20.03 -4.34
C GLU A 149 3.67 20.48 -3.75
N GLY A 150 3.36 21.79 -3.83
CA GLY A 150 2.05 22.26 -3.41
C GLY A 150 0.93 21.55 -4.18
N CYS A 151 -0.25 21.45 -3.57
CA CYS A 151 -1.41 20.82 -4.21
C CYS A 151 -1.67 21.44 -5.59
N PRO A 152 -1.75 20.64 -6.67
CA PRO A 152 -1.84 21.17 -8.04
C PRO A 152 -3.18 21.86 -8.34
N GLN A 153 -4.16 21.74 -7.43
CA GLN A 153 -5.46 22.42 -7.54
C GLN A 153 -5.52 23.74 -6.75
N CYS A 154 -4.80 23.88 -5.63
CA CYS A 154 -4.99 25.03 -4.72
C CYS A 154 -3.70 25.60 -4.11
N GLY A 155 -2.53 25.08 -4.47
CA GLY A 155 -1.23 25.46 -3.91
C GLY A 155 -1.05 25.15 -2.43
N GLY A 156 -1.99 24.44 -1.80
CA GLY A 156 -1.95 24.09 -0.37
C GLY A 156 -0.86 23.05 -0.05
N LYS A 157 -0.35 23.08 1.17
CA LYS A 157 0.58 22.04 1.66
C LYS A 157 -0.10 20.67 1.67
N MET A 158 0.65 19.63 1.32
CA MET A 158 0.17 18.25 1.28
C MET A 158 0.81 17.40 2.38
N LYS A 159 0.17 16.27 2.70
CA LYS A 159 0.66 15.24 3.63
C LYS A 159 0.66 13.88 2.95
N TYR A 160 1.67 13.07 3.28
CA TYR A 160 1.79 11.69 2.79
C TYR A 160 1.42 10.71 3.91
N TYR A 161 0.38 9.89 3.70
CA TYR A 161 -0.08 8.91 4.69
C TYR A 161 -0.96 7.82 4.07
N ASN A 162 -1.25 6.76 4.84
CA ASN A 162 -2.17 5.70 4.43
C ASN A 162 -3.64 6.11 4.68
N LYS A 163 -4.35 6.53 3.63
CA LYS A 163 -5.77 6.92 3.69
C LYS A 163 -6.68 5.70 3.60
N PRO A 164 -7.70 5.59 4.47
CA PRO A 164 -8.73 4.56 4.35
C PRO A 164 -9.61 4.88 3.13
N VAL A 165 -9.74 3.92 2.23
CA VAL A 165 -10.52 4.08 0.98
C VAL A 165 -11.74 3.19 0.93
N GLU A 166 -11.67 2.01 1.56
CA GLU A 166 -12.78 1.07 1.61
C GLU A 166 -13.13 0.78 3.06
N TRP A 167 -14.44 0.64 3.29
CA TRP A 167 -15.03 0.38 4.59
C TRP A 167 -16.01 -0.78 4.46
N ARG A 168 -16.09 -1.62 5.49
CA ARG A 168 -17.15 -2.60 5.68
C ARG A 168 -18.03 -2.15 6.82
N GLU A 169 -19.33 -2.20 6.60
CA GLU A 169 -20.33 -1.98 7.64
C GLU A 169 -20.71 -3.32 8.25
N ILE A 170 -20.59 -3.40 9.57
CA ILE A 170 -20.92 -4.59 10.35
C ILE A 170 -22.11 -4.18 11.23
N LEU A 171 -23.28 -4.75 10.97
CA LEU A 171 -24.39 -4.68 11.91
C LEU A 171 -24.07 -5.52 13.13
N ARG A 172 -24.33 -4.95 14.31
CA ARG A 172 -24.24 -5.63 15.59
C ARG A 172 -25.64 -6.05 16.04
N ASP A 173 -25.66 -7.01 16.96
CA ASP A 173 -26.90 -7.56 17.52
C ASP A 173 -27.72 -6.52 18.31
N ASP A 174 -27.09 -5.42 18.74
CA ASP A 174 -27.72 -4.27 19.38
C ASP A 174 -28.37 -3.28 18.40
N GLY A 175 -28.35 -3.57 17.09
CA GLY A 175 -28.85 -2.71 16.03
C GLY A 175 -27.91 -1.58 15.62
N SER A 176 -26.75 -1.44 16.26
CA SER A 176 -25.74 -0.44 15.89
C SER A 176 -24.89 -0.90 14.70
N THR A 177 -24.42 0.07 13.90
CA THR A 177 -23.53 -0.19 12.76
C THR A 177 -22.10 0.23 13.10
N LYS A 178 -21.16 -0.72 12.99
CA LYS A 178 -19.72 -0.44 13.11
C LYS A 178 -19.12 -0.33 11.72
N ARG A 179 -18.37 0.75 11.44
CA ARG A 179 -17.56 0.87 10.22
C ARG A 179 -16.15 0.36 10.49
N GLU A 180 -15.69 -0.62 9.73
CA GLU A 180 -14.33 -1.14 9.79
C GLU A 180 -13.59 -0.81 8.50
N VAL A 181 -12.36 -0.29 8.60
CA VAL A 181 -11.51 -0.02 7.44
C VAL A 181 -11.04 -1.35 6.86
N THR A 182 -11.42 -1.66 5.62
CA THR A 182 -10.95 -2.88 4.93
C THR A 182 -9.67 -2.63 4.15
N LYS A 183 -9.48 -1.42 3.63
CA LYS A 183 -8.34 -1.09 2.78
C LYS A 183 -7.81 0.30 3.01
N ARG A 184 -6.48 0.40 3.04
CA ARG A 184 -5.74 1.65 3.07
C ARG A 184 -4.77 1.70 1.91
N ILE A 185 -4.64 2.87 1.30
CA ILE A 185 -3.66 3.12 0.24
C ILE A 185 -2.81 4.34 0.61
N PRO A 186 -1.53 4.38 0.22
CA PRO A 186 -0.73 5.57 0.40
C PRO A 186 -1.19 6.68 -0.54
N VAL A 187 -1.39 7.87 -0.01
CA VAL A 187 -1.87 9.02 -0.76
C VAL A 187 -1.13 10.30 -0.38
N LEU A 188 -1.11 11.24 -1.30
CA LEU A 188 -0.81 12.64 -1.06
C LEU A 188 -2.13 13.39 -0.91
N GLU A 189 -2.43 13.90 0.28
CA GLU A 189 -3.67 14.64 0.55
C GLU A 189 -3.37 16.11 0.88
N CYS A 190 -4.14 17.03 0.31
CA CYS A 190 -4.06 18.45 0.65
C CYS A 190 -4.58 18.72 2.07
N ARG A 191 -3.88 19.57 2.82
CA ARG A 191 -4.34 19.99 4.15
C ARG A 191 -5.52 20.95 4.12
N ARG A 192 -5.75 21.64 3.00
CA ARG A 192 -6.83 22.63 2.84
C ARG A 192 -8.16 21.99 2.41
N ASN A 193 -8.10 20.97 1.55
CA ASN A 193 -9.28 20.24 1.08
C ASN A 193 -8.97 18.73 1.01
N ALA A 194 -9.73 17.92 1.75
CA ALA A 194 -9.55 16.46 1.81
C ALA A 194 -10.00 15.73 0.52
N GLU A 195 -10.78 16.40 -0.33
CA GLU A 195 -11.12 15.90 -1.67
C GLU A 195 -9.92 15.93 -2.62
N HIS A 196 -8.97 16.83 -2.37
CA HIS A 196 -7.74 16.92 -3.16
C HIS A 196 -6.74 15.88 -2.65
N TRP A 197 -6.88 14.64 -3.12
CA TRP A 197 -5.94 13.57 -2.82
C TRP A 197 -5.55 12.78 -4.07
N TYR A 198 -4.32 12.28 -4.05
CA TYR A 198 -3.71 11.57 -5.18
C TYR A 198 -3.11 10.27 -4.66
N ALA A 199 -3.49 9.15 -5.29
CA ALA A 199 -2.95 7.84 -4.96
C ALA A 199 -1.47 7.76 -5.34
N VAL A 200 -0.67 7.14 -4.48
CA VAL A 200 0.73 6.82 -4.75
C VAL A 200 0.84 5.30 -4.87
N ASP A 201 1.51 4.80 -5.90
CA ASP A 201 1.77 3.36 -5.99
C ASP A 201 2.88 2.98 -5.01
N PRO A 202 2.63 2.08 -4.04
CA PRO A 202 3.67 1.57 -3.17
C PRO A 202 4.85 0.92 -3.91
N ALA A 203 4.66 0.38 -5.12
CA ALA A 203 5.68 -0.38 -5.85
C ALA A 203 6.30 0.38 -7.03
N GLU A 204 6.14 1.71 -7.08
CA GLU A 204 6.58 2.57 -8.19
C GLU A 204 8.05 2.34 -8.57
N ASP A 205 8.93 2.13 -7.58
CA ASP A 205 10.37 1.97 -7.79
C ASP A 205 10.76 0.71 -8.59
N ARG A 206 9.89 -0.29 -8.68
CA ARG A 206 10.15 -1.54 -9.41
C ARG A 206 9.90 -1.44 -10.91
N VAL A 207 9.16 -0.43 -11.36
CA VAL A 207 8.70 -0.28 -12.75
C VAL A 207 9.69 0.53 -13.61
N LYS A 208 10.78 1.04 -13.01
CA LYS A 208 11.83 1.81 -13.69
C LYS A 208 12.91 0.93 -14.30
#